data_AF-A0A2D6G618-F1
#
_entry.id   AF-A0A2D6G618-F1
#
_cell.length_a   1.000
_cell.length_b   1.000
_cell.length_c   1.000
_cell.angle_alpha   90.00
_cell.angle_beta   90.00
_cell.angle_gamma   90.00
#
_symmetry.space_group_name_H-M   'P 1'
#
loop_
_entity.id
_entity.type
_entity.pdbx_description
1 polymer ?
#
loop_
_entity_poly.entity_id
_entity_poly.type
_entity_poly.pdbx_seq_one_letter_code
_entity_poly.pdbx_strand_id
1 'polypeptide(L)'
;MSRPMSAIKHAYIGRLIGDQRGESLIGFAFVLPLLLLVSLGALEFTLVGFDFHRAGEATRRAARIAVIQDAVIDAADFSIGETATCTGTGTGVNCTGAGIGSAATFTAIVADMQSVFPSIAADNVQLVYSDSGLGDATTPGGIIPLVTVRLINFQRPFRLISGIPGMPDNFTFPSFETSQMGAGLGPASS
;
A
#
# COMPACT_ATOMS: atom_id res chain seq x y z
N MET A 1 -58.20 -47.68 31.79
CA MET A 1 -57.46 -46.76 32.68
C MET A 1 -56.61 -45.81 31.84
N SER A 2 -57.18 -44.67 31.44
CA SER A 2 -56.49 -43.62 30.66
C SER A 2 -56.09 -42.48 31.60
N ARG A 3 -54.79 -42.24 31.77
CA ARG A 3 -54.31 -41.05 32.47
C ARG A 3 -54.48 -39.84 31.53
N PRO A 4 -55.01 -38.70 32.00
CA PRO A 4 -55.27 -37.56 31.13
C PRO A 4 -53.95 -36.94 30.63
N MET A 5 -53.76 -36.89 29.30
CA MET A 5 -52.59 -36.31 28.60
C MET A 5 -52.29 -34.85 28.99
N SER A 6 -53.23 -34.14 29.62
CA SER A 6 -53.09 -32.74 30.04
C SER A 6 -52.05 -32.53 31.16
N ALA A 7 -51.95 -33.47 32.11
CA ALA A 7 -51.05 -33.33 33.27
C ALA A 7 -49.56 -33.49 32.89
N ILE A 8 -49.27 -34.28 31.85
CA ILE A 8 -47.90 -34.54 31.38
C ILE A 8 -47.34 -33.30 30.67
N LYS A 9 -48.16 -32.57 29.90
CA LYS A 9 -47.75 -31.32 29.23
C LYS A 9 -47.40 -30.20 30.22
N HIS A 10 -48.17 -30.05 31.29
CA HIS A 10 -47.94 -29.01 32.30
C HIS A 10 -46.66 -29.25 33.10
N ALA A 11 -46.37 -30.51 33.45
CA ALA A 11 -45.13 -30.89 34.13
C ALA A 11 -43.88 -30.68 33.25
N TYR A 12 -43.98 -30.91 31.95
CA TYR A 12 -42.88 -30.66 31.00
C TYR A 12 -42.58 -29.16 30.83
N ILE A 13 -43.62 -28.32 30.75
CA ILE A 13 -43.48 -26.86 30.60
C ILE A 13 -42.85 -26.24 31.86
N GLY A 14 -43.25 -26.67 33.06
CA GLY A 14 -42.63 -26.21 34.32
C GLY A 14 -41.15 -26.58 34.44
N ARG A 15 -40.73 -27.71 33.84
CA ARG A 15 -39.33 -28.17 33.85
C ARG A 15 -38.44 -27.42 32.88
N LEU A 16 -38.98 -26.91 31.76
CA LEU A 16 -38.28 -26.04 30.82
C LEU A 16 -38.06 -24.63 31.38
N ILE A 17 -39.00 -24.11 32.18
CA ILE A 17 -38.93 -22.76 32.77
C ILE A 17 -37.91 -22.68 33.92
N GLY A 18 -37.58 -23.81 34.57
CA GLY A 18 -36.61 -23.88 35.66
C GLY A 18 -35.19 -24.31 35.25
N ASP A 19 -34.92 -24.50 33.96
CA ASP A 19 -33.67 -25.10 33.51
C ASP A 19 -32.53 -24.05 33.40
N GLN A 20 -31.62 -24.03 34.36
CA GLN A 20 -30.45 -23.14 34.42
C GLN A 20 -29.25 -23.67 33.60
N ARG A 21 -29.42 -24.81 32.92
CA ARG A 21 -28.36 -25.51 32.17
C ARG A 21 -27.76 -24.71 31.00
N GLY A 22 -28.30 -23.53 30.69
CA GLY A 22 -27.80 -22.62 29.65
C GLY A 22 -27.08 -21.36 30.15
N GLU A 23 -26.92 -21.18 31.47
CA GLU A 23 -26.31 -19.96 32.03
C GLU A 23 -24.86 -19.73 31.53
N SER A 24 -24.07 -20.79 31.43
CA SER A 24 -22.71 -20.72 30.86
C SER A 24 -22.68 -20.34 29.37
N LEU A 25 -23.77 -20.62 28.65
CA LEU A 25 -23.90 -20.35 27.22
C LEU A 25 -24.05 -18.84 26.96
N ILE A 26 -24.70 -18.11 27.88
CA ILE A 26 -24.87 -16.65 27.76
C ILE A 26 -23.55 -15.90 28.00
N GLY A 27 -22.75 -16.35 28.98
CA GLY A 27 -21.43 -15.77 29.22
C GLY A 27 -20.52 -15.97 28.01
N PHE A 28 -20.52 -17.18 27.45
CA PHE A 28 -19.76 -17.48 26.24
C PHE A 28 -20.25 -16.69 25.02
N ALA A 29 -21.56 -16.44 24.91
CA ALA A 29 -22.15 -15.66 23.81
C ALA A 29 -21.67 -14.21 23.77
N PHE A 30 -21.23 -13.64 24.90
CA PHE A 30 -20.62 -12.31 24.94
C PHE A 30 -19.08 -12.34 24.87
N VAL A 31 -18.45 -13.32 25.51
CA VAL A 31 -16.98 -13.42 25.55
C VAL A 31 -16.41 -13.80 24.18
N LEU A 32 -17.03 -14.75 23.47
CA LEU A 32 -16.55 -15.18 22.15
C LEU A 32 -16.49 -14.03 21.13
N PRO A 33 -17.55 -13.24 20.88
CA PRO A 33 -17.47 -12.16 19.91
C PRO A 33 -16.47 -11.07 20.32
N LEU A 34 -16.32 -10.79 21.62
CA LEU A 34 -15.30 -9.86 22.11
C LEU A 34 -13.88 -10.37 21.81
N LEU A 35 -13.60 -11.64 22.10
CA LEU A 35 -12.30 -12.25 21.80
C LEU A 35 -12.03 -12.30 20.30
N LEU A 36 -13.05 -12.58 19.48
CA LEU A 36 -12.93 -12.55 18.02
C LEU A 36 -12.64 -11.14 17.51
N LEU A 37 -13.32 -10.11 18.01
CA LEU A 37 -13.07 -8.72 17.63
C LEU A 37 -11.62 -8.31 17.93
N VAL A 38 -11.13 -8.63 19.12
CA VAL A 38 -9.73 -8.34 19.50
C VAL A 38 -8.75 -9.12 18.61
N SER A 39 -9.04 -10.39 18.35
CA SER A 39 -8.18 -11.24 17.51
C SER A 39 -8.13 -10.78 16.05
N LEU A 40 -9.29 -10.49 15.46
CA LEU A 40 -9.40 -9.97 14.10
C LEU A 40 -8.74 -8.59 13.97
N GLY A 41 -8.90 -7.72 14.97
CA GLY A 41 -8.22 -6.43 15.04
C GLY A 41 -6.69 -6.57 15.10
N ALA A 42 -6.18 -7.50 15.91
CA ALA A 42 -4.74 -7.78 15.99
C ALA A 42 -4.18 -8.34 14.66
N LEU A 43 -4.92 -9.23 14.01
CA LEU A 43 -4.56 -9.76 12.68
C LEU A 43 -4.55 -8.65 11.64
N GLU A 44 -5.56 -7.79 11.62
CA GLU A 44 -5.63 -6.67 10.69
C GLU A 44 -4.44 -5.72 10.86
N PHE A 45 -4.12 -5.35 12.11
CA PHE A 45 -2.97 -4.50 12.41
C PHE A 45 -1.65 -5.14 11.97
N THR A 46 -1.52 -6.46 12.15
CA THR A 46 -0.34 -7.21 11.67
C THR A 46 -0.21 -7.14 10.15
N LEU A 47 -1.32 -7.30 9.42
CA LEU A 47 -1.33 -7.17 7.96
C LEU A 47 -0.98 -5.75 7.49
N VAL A 48 -1.48 -4.71 8.16
CA VAL A 48 -1.10 -3.31 7.89
C VAL A 48 0.39 -3.12 8.09
N GLY A 49 0.97 -3.65 9.18
CA GLY A 49 2.39 -3.58 9.44
C GLY A 49 3.25 -4.31 8.40
N PHE A 50 2.76 -5.45 7.88
CA PHE A 50 3.42 -6.15 6.78
C PHE A 50 3.40 -5.33 5.48
N ASP A 51 2.26 -4.74 5.15
CA ASP A 51 2.12 -3.89 3.96
C ASP A 51 2.97 -2.61 4.06
N PHE A 52 3.14 -2.04 5.27
CA PHE A 52 4.05 -0.91 5.52
C PHE A 52 5.49 -1.23 5.12
N HIS A 53 6.01 -2.40 5.53
CA HIS A 53 7.36 -2.82 5.17
C HIS A 53 7.48 -3.12 3.67
N ARG A 54 6.46 -3.73 3.07
CA ARG A 54 6.44 -4.00 1.61
C ARG A 54 6.44 -2.72 0.80
N ALA A 55 5.72 -1.69 1.24
CA ALA A 55 5.73 -0.38 0.59
C ALA A 55 7.14 0.25 0.61
N GLY A 56 7.82 0.24 1.77
CA GLY A 56 9.19 0.75 1.87
C GLY A 56 10.22 -0.07 1.07
N GLU A 57 10.06 -1.38 1.00
CA GLU A 57 10.93 -2.21 0.17
C GLU A 57 10.67 -2.02 -1.33
N ALA A 58 9.41 -1.81 -1.73
CA ALA A 58 9.05 -1.50 -3.11
C ALA A 58 9.72 -0.19 -3.58
N THR A 59 9.73 0.87 -2.75
CA THR A 59 10.41 2.14 -3.12
C THR A 59 11.92 1.97 -3.22
N ARG A 60 12.56 1.18 -2.34
CA ARG A 60 14.00 0.92 -2.41
C ARG A 60 14.40 0.17 -3.67
N ARG A 61 13.66 -0.89 -4.00
CA ARG A 61 13.88 -1.68 -5.20
C ARG A 61 13.64 -0.87 -6.46
N ALA A 62 12.58 -0.07 -6.47
CA ALA A 62 12.29 0.86 -7.55
C ALA A 62 13.38 1.91 -7.75
N ALA A 63 13.89 2.51 -6.66
CA ALA A 63 14.99 3.47 -6.74
C ALA A 63 16.23 2.84 -7.39
N ARG A 64 16.53 1.56 -7.09
CA ARG A 64 17.64 0.85 -7.75
C ARG A 64 17.42 0.70 -9.26
N ILE A 65 16.22 0.38 -9.71
CA ILE A 65 15.94 0.23 -11.16
C ILE A 65 15.88 1.60 -11.84
N ALA A 66 15.34 2.61 -11.16
CA ALA A 66 15.22 3.97 -11.68
C ALA A 66 16.58 4.61 -12.01
N VAL A 67 17.65 4.22 -11.29
CA VAL A 67 19.01 4.74 -11.56
C VAL A 67 19.78 3.94 -12.62
N ILE A 68 19.34 2.72 -12.96
CA ILE A 68 20.01 1.85 -13.94
C ILE A 68 19.43 2.02 -15.35
N GLN A 69 18.11 2.23 -15.43
CA GLN A 69 17.41 2.37 -16.71
C GLN A 69 17.57 3.79 -17.28
N ASP A 70 17.27 3.94 -18.56
CA ASP A 70 17.18 5.26 -19.20
C ASP A 70 16.16 6.13 -18.46
N ALA A 71 16.52 7.39 -18.22
CA ALA A 71 15.68 8.29 -17.44
C ALA A 71 14.28 8.44 -18.03
N VAL A 72 13.29 8.60 -17.14
CA VAL A 72 11.91 8.86 -17.56
C VAL A 72 11.78 10.25 -18.19
N ILE A 73 12.59 11.20 -17.71
CA ILE A 73 12.68 12.55 -18.26
C ILE A 73 13.58 12.59 -19.50
N ASP A 74 13.32 13.56 -20.38
CA ASP A 74 14.24 13.87 -21.46
C ASP A 74 15.49 14.56 -20.88
N ALA A 75 16.65 13.92 -21.08
CA ALA A 75 17.93 14.44 -20.61
C ALA A 75 18.29 15.79 -21.25
N ALA A 76 17.77 16.08 -22.46
CA ALA A 76 18.03 17.35 -23.14
C ALA A 76 17.35 18.55 -22.45
N ASP A 77 16.24 18.30 -21.73
CA ASP A 77 15.47 19.32 -21.03
C ASP A 77 15.92 19.53 -19.57
N PHE A 78 16.83 18.69 -19.07
CA PHE A 78 17.29 18.74 -17.69
C PHE A 78 18.56 19.58 -17.53
N SER A 79 18.57 20.53 -16.59
CA SER A 79 19.69 21.45 -16.38
C SER A 79 20.10 21.59 -14.90
N ILE A 80 21.26 22.20 -14.66
CA ILE A 80 21.82 22.37 -13.31
C ILE A 80 20.89 23.26 -12.47
N GLY A 81 20.60 22.85 -11.24
CA GLY A 81 19.66 23.51 -10.33
C GLY A 81 18.19 23.21 -10.60
N GLU A 82 17.85 22.42 -11.62
CA GLU A 82 16.46 22.05 -11.91
C GLU A 82 15.98 20.86 -11.07
N THR A 83 14.66 20.76 -10.96
CA THR A 83 13.99 19.59 -10.40
C THR A 83 12.83 19.20 -11.28
N ALA A 84 12.89 17.98 -11.84
CA ALA A 84 11.83 17.41 -12.63
C ALA A 84 11.05 16.38 -11.83
N THR A 85 9.72 16.39 -11.92
CA THR A 85 8.84 15.46 -11.22
C THR A 85 7.94 14.74 -12.20
N CYS A 86 7.98 13.41 -12.20
CA CYS A 86 7.16 12.54 -13.03
C CYS A 86 6.17 11.77 -12.17
N THR A 87 4.88 11.89 -12.44
CA THR A 87 3.80 11.20 -11.69
C THR A 87 2.96 10.35 -12.64
N GLY A 88 2.58 9.15 -12.21
CA GLY A 88 1.70 8.29 -12.99
C GLY A 88 0.26 8.84 -13.06
N THR A 89 -0.41 8.59 -14.18
CA THR A 89 -1.81 8.97 -14.41
C THR A 89 -2.68 7.76 -14.78
N GLY A 90 -2.23 6.56 -14.39
CA GLY A 90 -2.95 5.30 -14.55
C GLY A 90 -2.82 4.71 -15.95
N THR A 91 -2.88 5.56 -16.97
CA THR A 91 -2.68 5.22 -18.39
C THR A 91 -1.39 5.77 -18.99
N GLY A 92 -0.65 6.57 -18.22
CA GLY A 92 0.60 7.18 -18.66
C GLY A 92 1.40 7.80 -17.52
N VAL A 93 2.32 8.69 -17.89
CA VAL A 93 3.14 9.47 -16.98
C VAL A 93 3.07 10.93 -17.40
N ASN A 94 3.02 11.82 -16.42
CA ASN A 94 3.14 13.26 -16.63
C ASN A 94 4.37 13.79 -15.90
N CYS A 95 5.24 14.51 -16.61
CA CYS A 95 6.43 15.13 -16.03
C CYS A 95 6.31 16.66 -16.04
N THR A 96 6.78 17.30 -14.97
CA THR A 96 6.94 18.75 -14.85
C THR A 96 8.41 19.07 -14.64
N GLY A 97 8.93 20.14 -15.25
CA GLY A 97 10.35 20.53 -15.13
C GLY A 97 11.27 19.86 -16.16
N ALA A 98 10.80 18.87 -16.91
CA ALA A 98 11.44 18.30 -18.09
C ALA A 98 10.40 17.54 -18.95
N GLY A 99 10.66 17.39 -20.25
CA GLY A 99 9.88 16.53 -21.14
C GLY A 99 9.95 15.05 -20.75
N ILE A 100 9.10 14.23 -21.36
CA ILE A 100 9.09 12.77 -21.14
C ILE A 100 10.04 12.13 -22.17
N GLY A 101 11.14 11.53 -21.69
CA GLY A 101 12.08 10.77 -22.51
C GLY A 101 11.61 9.33 -22.74
N SER A 102 11.22 8.63 -21.67
CA SER A 102 10.78 7.22 -21.73
C SER A 102 9.64 6.91 -20.76
N ALA A 103 8.40 6.87 -21.28
CA ALA A 103 7.24 6.39 -20.53
C ALA A 103 7.30 4.87 -20.24
N ALA A 104 8.02 4.12 -21.08
CA ALA A 104 8.23 2.68 -20.91
C ALA A 104 9.05 2.38 -19.65
N THR A 105 10.09 3.18 -19.36
CA THR A 105 10.87 3.05 -18.13
C THR A 105 10.00 3.26 -16.89
N PHE A 106 9.14 4.28 -16.89
CA PHE A 106 8.22 4.51 -15.77
C PHE A 106 7.32 3.30 -15.53
N THR A 107 6.79 2.71 -16.62
CA THR A 107 5.96 1.51 -16.54
C THR A 107 6.72 0.31 -15.97
N ALA A 108 7.99 0.13 -16.36
CA ALA A 108 8.85 -0.92 -15.83
C ALA A 108 9.13 -0.73 -14.33
N ILE A 109 9.33 0.51 -13.87
CA ILE A 109 9.53 0.82 -12.45
C ILE A 109 8.27 0.50 -11.64
N VAL A 110 7.09 0.89 -12.13
CA VAL A 110 5.82 0.55 -11.47
C VAL A 110 5.60 -0.98 -11.44
N ALA A 111 5.89 -1.68 -12.53
CA ALA A 111 5.79 -3.14 -12.59
C ALA A 111 6.73 -3.82 -11.58
N ASP A 112 7.95 -3.30 -11.39
CA ASP A 112 8.87 -3.81 -10.39
C ASP A 112 8.36 -3.57 -8.96
N MET A 113 7.83 -2.38 -8.66
CA MET A 113 7.15 -2.10 -7.38
C MET A 113 6.00 -3.07 -7.13
N GLN A 114 5.19 -3.35 -8.15
CA GLN A 114 4.07 -4.29 -8.08
C GLN A 114 4.50 -5.73 -7.83
N SER A 115 5.72 -6.12 -8.23
CA SER A 115 6.26 -7.45 -7.90
C SER A 115 6.48 -7.65 -6.40
N VAL A 116 6.72 -6.57 -5.64
CA VAL A 116 6.85 -6.59 -4.18
C VAL A 116 5.49 -6.35 -3.52
N PHE A 117 4.75 -5.36 -4.03
CA PHE A 117 3.45 -4.98 -3.51
C PHE A 117 2.41 -4.76 -4.64
N PRO A 118 1.64 -5.80 -5.01
CA PRO A 118 0.73 -5.77 -6.17
C PRO A 118 -0.40 -4.74 -6.09
N SER A 119 -0.69 -4.20 -4.91
CA SER A 119 -1.78 -3.23 -4.72
C SER A 119 -1.40 -1.80 -5.13
N ILE A 120 -0.12 -1.53 -5.43
CA ILE A 120 0.35 -0.22 -5.86
C ILE A 120 -0.23 0.11 -7.25
N ALA A 121 -0.90 1.25 -7.35
CA ALA A 121 -1.32 1.82 -8.63
C ALA A 121 -0.27 2.81 -9.16
N ALA A 122 -0.22 3.00 -10.48
CA ALA A 122 0.70 3.96 -11.10
C ALA A 122 0.49 5.40 -10.60
N ASP A 123 -0.77 5.77 -10.27
CA ASP A 123 -1.13 7.09 -9.72
C ASP A 123 -0.51 7.37 -8.34
N ASN A 124 -0.12 6.32 -7.63
CA ASN A 124 0.53 6.46 -6.33
C ASN A 124 2.05 6.63 -6.47
N VAL A 125 2.62 6.46 -7.66
CA VAL A 125 4.07 6.49 -7.86
C VAL A 125 4.48 7.84 -8.42
N GLN A 126 5.46 8.46 -7.76
CA GLN A 126 6.07 9.71 -8.18
C GLN A 126 7.59 9.57 -8.18
N LEU A 127 8.22 9.99 -9.27
CA LEU A 127 9.66 10.07 -9.41
C LEU A 127 10.07 11.54 -9.42
N VAL A 128 11.11 11.87 -8.67
CA VAL A 128 11.68 13.21 -8.63
C VAL A 128 13.16 13.11 -9.01
N TYR A 129 13.55 13.86 -10.03
CA TYR A 129 14.93 14.04 -10.46
C TYR A 129 15.33 15.44 -9.99
N SER A 130 16.22 15.53 -9.01
CA SER A 130 16.78 16.82 -8.59
C SER A 130 18.26 16.87 -8.92
N ASP A 131 18.74 18.02 -9.38
CA ASP A 131 20.18 18.21 -9.55
C ASP A 131 20.92 17.95 -8.23
N SER A 132 21.97 17.14 -8.29
CA SER A 132 22.81 16.83 -7.14
C SER A 132 24.03 17.75 -7.01
N GLY A 133 24.23 18.64 -7.99
CA GLY A 133 25.45 19.43 -8.14
C GLY A 133 26.64 18.60 -8.65
N LEU A 134 26.41 17.37 -9.11
CA LEU A 134 27.42 16.48 -9.68
C LEU A 134 27.18 16.27 -11.18
N GLY A 135 28.27 16.14 -11.92
CA GLY A 135 28.23 16.06 -13.38
C GLY A 135 28.08 17.45 -14.02
N ASP A 136 28.26 17.50 -15.33
CA ASP A 136 28.13 18.71 -16.12
C ASP A 136 27.64 18.34 -17.52
N ALA A 137 26.80 19.19 -18.11
CA ALA A 137 26.23 18.98 -19.43
C ALA A 137 27.29 18.88 -20.54
N THR A 138 28.50 19.40 -20.32
CA THR A 138 29.60 19.36 -21.31
C THR A 138 30.46 18.10 -21.23
N THR A 139 30.31 17.29 -20.18
CA THR A 139 31.15 16.12 -19.93
C THR A 139 30.46 14.83 -20.43
N PRO A 140 31.19 13.84 -20.96
CA PRO A 140 30.63 12.52 -21.23
C PRO A 140 29.99 11.94 -19.97
N GLY A 141 28.70 11.65 -20.03
CA GLY A 141 27.89 11.29 -18.87
C GLY A 141 26.97 12.40 -18.35
N GLY A 142 27.14 13.67 -18.73
CA GLY A 142 26.18 14.73 -18.41
C GLY A 142 25.97 14.99 -16.91
N ILE A 143 24.78 15.52 -16.58
CA ILE A 143 24.38 15.86 -15.21
C ILE A 143 23.97 14.58 -14.47
N ILE A 144 24.42 14.40 -13.24
CA ILE A 144 24.08 13.24 -12.41
C ILE A 144 22.95 13.64 -11.45
N PRO A 145 21.69 13.26 -11.70
CA PRO A 145 20.58 13.62 -10.83
C PRO A 145 20.55 12.75 -9.57
N LEU A 146 20.03 13.31 -8.48
CA LEU A 146 19.50 12.53 -7.37
C LEU A 146 18.08 12.10 -7.74
N VAL A 147 17.89 10.79 -7.93
CA VAL A 147 16.60 10.19 -8.28
C VAL A 147 15.91 9.75 -7.01
N THR A 148 14.74 10.33 -6.73
CA THR A 148 13.90 10.00 -5.58
C THR A 148 12.61 9.34 -6.05
N VAL A 149 12.38 8.09 -5.64
CA VAL A 149 11.12 7.38 -5.87
C VAL A 149 10.23 7.52 -4.65
N ARG A 150 8.99 7.94 -4.87
CA ARG A 150 7.99 8.18 -3.83
C ARG A 150 6.73 7.37 -4.08
N LEU A 151 6.19 6.79 -3.01
CA LEU A 151 4.85 6.21 -2.98
C LEU A 151 3.94 7.14 -2.17
N ILE A 152 2.95 7.75 -2.82
CA ILE A 152 2.08 8.78 -2.27
C ILE A 152 0.60 8.36 -2.37
N ASN A 153 -0.22 8.90 -1.46
CA ASN A 153 -1.68 8.72 -1.46
C ASN A 153 -2.13 7.25 -1.50
N PHE A 154 -1.33 6.33 -0.94
CA PHE A 154 -1.63 4.92 -0.93
C PHE A 154 -2.59 4.58 0.21
N GLN A 155 -3.73 3.96 -0.15
CA GLN A 155 -4.79 3.61 0.80
C GLN A 155 -5.04 2.10 0.76
N ARG A 156 -5.13 1.50 1.95
CA ARG A 156 -5.45 0.09 2.10
C ARG A 156 -6.83 -0.05 2.76
N PRO A 157 -7.80 -0.68 2.09
CA PRO A 157 -9.07 -1.01 2.72
C PRO A 157 -8.83 -2.06 3.82
N PHE A 158 -9.51 -1.90 4.95
CA PHE A 158 -9.53 -2.94 5.97
C PHE A 158 -10.28 -4.16 5.44
N ARG A 159 -9.82 -5.37 5.76
CA ARG A 159 -10.45 -6.61 5.25
C ARG A 159 -11.24 -7.36 6.31
N LEU A 160 -10.74 -7.38 7.55
CA LEU A 160 -11.33 -8.13 8.66
C LEU A 160 -12.29 -7.28 9.49
N ILE A 161 -12.04 -5.97 9.59
CA ILE A 161 -12.78 -5.05 10.47
C ILE A 161 -13.74 -4.10 9.74
N SER A 162 -13.81 -4.15 8.41
CA SER A 162 -14.62 -3.24 7.56
C SER A 162 -16.14 -3.40 7.68
N GLY A 163 -16.62 -4.29 8.54
CA GLY A 163 -18.06 -4.50 8.82
C GLY A 163 -18.48 -4.07 10.23
N ILE A 164 -17.57 -3.51 11.02
CA ILE A 164 -17.84 -3.12 12.40
C ILE A 164 -18.32 -1.66 12.42
N PRO A 165 -19.54 -1.37 12.90
CA PRO A 165 -20.05 0.00 12.99
C PRO A 165 -19.11 0.89 13.79
N GLY A 166 -18.70 2.03 13.20
CA GLY A 166 -17.84 3.02 13.85
C GLY A 166 -16.33 2.84 13.62
N MET A 167 -15.88 1.81 12.90
CA MET A 167 -14.50 1.74 12.40
C MET A 167 -14.38 2.38 11.00
N PRO A 168 -13.23 3.03 10.69
CA PRO A 168 -12.96 3.52 9.34
C PRO A 168 -12.81 2.34 8.36
N ASP A 169 -13.13 2.56 7.08
CA ASP A 169 -13.07 1.53 6.03
C ASP A 169 -11.67 1.35 5.42
N ASN A 170 -10.80 2.36 5.59
CA ASN A 170 -9.50 2.44 4.95
C ASN A 170 -8.46 3.05 5.89
N PHE A 171 -7.22 2.59 5.70
CA PHE A 171 -6.03 3.18 6.31
C PHE A 171 -5.19 3.87 5.23
N THR A 172 -4.93 5.17 5.42
CA THR A 172 -4.03 5.93 4.55
C THR A 172 -2.62 5.83 5.08
N PHE A 173 -1.71 5.29 4.26
CA PHE A 173 -0.30 5.23 4.61
C PHE A 173 0.37 6.60 4.50
N PRO A 174 1.44 6.86 5.30
CA PRO A 174 2.31 8.00 5.03
C PRO A 174 3.03 7.81 3.69
N SER A 175 3.59 8.89 3.16
CA SER A 175 4.43 8.78 1.96
C SER A 175 5.71 8.01 2.28
N PHE A 176 6.09 7.10 1.39
CA PHE A 176 7.38 6.41 1.44
C PHE A 176 8.26 7.00 0.36
N GLU A 177 9.54 7.21 0.65
CA GLU A 177 10.49 7.72 -0.32
C GLU A 177 11.85 7.06 -0.20
N THR A 178 12.55 6.94 -1.32
CA THR A 178 13.93 6.47 -1.36
C THR A 178 14.68 7.21 -2.46
N SER A 179 15.83 7.78 -2.11
CA SER A 179 16.68 8.52 -3.03
C SER A 179 17.96 7.75 -3.32
N GLN A 180 18.38 7.74 -4.59
CA GLN A 180 19.67 7.21 -5.04
C GLN A 180 20.26 8.10 -6.13
N MET A 181 21.58 8.09 -6.24
CA MET A 181 22.28 8.79 -7.32
C MET A 181 22.00 8.07 -8.65
N GLY A 182 21.52 8.83 -9.63
CA GLY A 182 21.22 8.35 -10.98
C GLY A 182 22.47 8.06 -11.80
N ALA A 183 22.26 7.37 -12.93
CA ALA A 183 23.20 7.47 -14.03
C ALA A 183 23.24 8.90 -14.56
N GLY A 184 24.38 9.29 -15.12
CA GLY A 184 24.52 10.61 -15.70
C GLY A 184 23.64 10.78 -16.96
N LEU A 185 22.94 11.91 -17.03
CA LEU A 185 22.01 12.31 -18.10
C LEU A 185 22.73 13.05 -19.23
N GLY A 186 23.79 12.46 -19.77
CA GLY A 186 24.47 12.96 -20.96
C GLY A 186 24.14 12.13 -22.19
N PRO A 187 24.48 12.60 -23.41
CA PRO A 187 24.47 11.72 -24.57
C PRO A 187 25.37 10.52 -24.26
N ALA A 188 24.78 9.33 -24.17
CA ALA A 188 25.51 8.10 -23.99
C ALA A 188 26.52 8.00 -25.14
N SER A 189 27.81 7.82 -24.83
CA SER A 189 28.77 7.43 -25.85
C SER A 189 28.30 6.08 -26.40
N SER A 190 27.80 6.10 -27.63
CA SER A 190 27.45 4.95 -28.46
C SER A 190 28.45 3.82 -28.37
#